data_AF-A0A2S4WB38-F1
#
_entry.id   AF-A0A2S4WB38-F1
#
_cell.length_a   1.000
_cell.length_b   1.000
_cell.length_c   1.000
_cell.angle_alpha   90.00
_cell.angle_beta   90.00
_cell.angle_gamma   90.00
#
_symmetry.space_group_name_H-M   'P 1'
#
loop_
_entity.id
_entity.type
_entity.pdbx_description
1 polymer ?
#
loop_
_entity_poly.entity_id
_entity_poly.type
_entity_poly.pdbx_seq_one_letter_code
_entity_poly.pdbx_strand_id
1 'polypeptide(L)' 'MKFVAGYTVAIDSTARNSQEDVKRKQLPWSSVKGFDTPCPVGKFIQAKEILNPHQLLIWLKLNGELKQHSLVPK' A
#
# COMPACT_ATOMS: atom_id res chain seq x y z
N MET A 1 0.42 10.24 16.94
CA MET A 1 1.84 10.28 16.52
C MET A 1 2.84 9.75 17.54
N LYS A 2 2.57 9.73 18.87
CA LYS A 2 3.56 9.32 19.89
C LYS A 2 4.14 7.89 19.76
N PHE A 3 3.46 6.99 19.05
CA PHE A 3 3.89 5.59 18.84
C PHE A 3 4.38 5.31 17.40
N VAL A 4 4.46 6.33 16.54
CA VAL A 4 4.84 6.16 15.13
C VAL A 4 6.34 6.39 14.99
N ALA A 5 7.10 5.36 14.62
CA ALA A 5 8.53 5.47 14.36
C ALA A 5 8.83 6.15 13.01
N GLY A 6 7.99 5.91 12.00
CA GLY A 6 8.18 6.45 10.66
C GLY A 6 7.21 5.86 9.65
N TYR A 7 7.56 6.04 8.38
CA TYR A 7 6.73 5.73 7.22
C TYR A 7 7.55 5.04 6.13
N THR A 8 6.86 4.38 5.22
CA THR A 8 7.42 3.92 3.95
C THR A 8 6.33 3.95 2.90
N VAL A 9 6.71 4.06 1.62
CA VAL A 9 5.79 3.75 0.53
C VAL A 9 5.74 2.22 0.40
N ALA A 10 4.55 1.68 0.16
CA ALA A 10 4.34 0.25 -0.03
C ALA A 10 3.32 0.00 -1.15
N ILE A 11 3.42 -1.17 -1.78
CA ILE A 11 2.44 -1.65 -2.77
C ILE A 11 1.69 -2.82 -2.16
N ASP A 12 0.39 -2.67 -1.94
CA ASP A 12 -0.49 -3.76 -1.52
C ASP A 12 -0.93 -4.59 -2.74
N SER A 13 -0.07 -5.52 -3.14
CA SER A 13 -0.31 -6.37 -4.31
C SER A 13 -1.44 -7.35 -4.04
N THR A 14 -2.35 -7.49 -5.00
CA THR A 14 -3.56 -8.30 -4.82
C THR A 14 -3.74 -9.24 -5.99
N ALA A 15 -3.88 -10.54 -5.71
CA ALA A 15 -4.21 -11.55 -6.72
C ALA A 15 -5.68 -11.42 -7.13
N ARG A 16 -5.99 -10.40 -7.96
CA ARG A 16 -7.37 -9.96 -8.24
C ARG A 16 -8.24 -11.08 -8.82
N ASN A 17 -7.68 -11.91 -9.69
CA ASN A 17 -8.37 -13.04 -10.32
C ASN A 17 -8.98 -14.00 -9.29
N SER A 18 -8.29 -14.25 -8.18
CA SER A 18 -8.74 -15.16 -7.12
C SER A 18 -9.50 -14.45 -6.00
N GLN A 19 -9.39 -13.12 -5.89
CA GLN A 19 -10.01 -12.35 -4.81
C GLN A 19 -11.54 -12.41 -4.86
N GLU A 20 -12.13 -12.36 -6.05
CA GLU A 20 -13.60 -12.44 -6.20
C GLU A 20 -14.13 -13.80 -5.75
N ASP A 21 -13.42 -14.88 -6.08
CA ASP A 21 -13.76 -16.23 -5.66
C ASP A 21 -13.65 -16.41 -4.14
N VAL A 22 -12.57 -15.91 -3.54
CA VAL A 22 -12.36 -15.90 -2.09
C VAL A 22 -13.48 -15.13 -1.39
N LYS A 23 -13.84 -13.95 -1.91
CA LYS A 23 -14.94 -13.14 -1.39
C LYS A 23 -16.29 -13.87 -1.48
N ARG A 24 -16.60 -14.47 -2.63
CA ARG A 24 -17.84 -15.23 -2.85
C ARG A 24 -17.96 -16.42 -1.90
N LYS A 25 -16.85 -17.10 -1.62
CA LYS A 25 -16.78 -18.24 -0.70
C LYS A 25 -16.63 -17.83 0.77
N GLN A 26 -16.59 -16.53 1.07
CA GLN A 26 -16.37 -15.99 2.42
C GLN A 26 -15.11 -16.53 3.10
N LEU A 27 -14.07 -16.78 2.31
CA LEU A 27 -12.80 -17.29 2.82
C LEU A 27 -11.90 -16.13 3.27
N PRO A 28 -10.93 -16.40 4.17
CA PRO A 28 -9.92 -15.41 4.55
C PRO A 28 -9.15 -14.87 3.34
N TRP A 29 -8.78 -13.60 3.38
CA TRP A 29 -8.06 -12.94 2.29
C TRP A 29 -6.57 -13.30 2.23
N SER A 30 -6.07 -14.11 3.17
CA SER A 30 -4.65 -14.47 3.25
C SER A 30 -4.11 -15.04 1.94
N SER A 31 -4.90 -15.81 1.19
CA SER A 31 -4.48 -16.37 -0.12
C SER A 31 -4.33 -15.32 -1.23
N VAL A 32 -4.96 -14.14 -1.11
CA VAL A 32 -4.98 -13.11 -2.16
C VAL A 32 -4.29 -11.80 -1.76
N LYS A 33 -3.86 -11.73 -0.50
CA LYS A 33 -3.15 -10.59 0.12
C LYS A 33 -1.86 -10.96 0.84
N GLY A 34 -1.67 -12.23 1.18
CA GLY A 34 -0.56 -12.73 2.00
C GLY A 34 0.28 -13.82 1.34
N PHE A 35 0.29 -13.87 0.00
CA PHE A 35 1.22 -14.72 -0.77
C PHE A 35 2.65 -14.17 -0.67
N ASP A 36 3.67 -14.91 -1.09
CA ASP A 36 5.05 -14.44 -0.99
C ASP A 36 5.27 -13.14 -1.79
N THR A 37 6.00 -12.19 -1.20
CA THR A 37 6.33 -10.86 -1.78
C THR A 37 5.15 -9.90 -2.04
N PRO A 38 4.02 -9.95 -1.31
CA PRO A 38 2.80 -9.23 -1.70
C PRO A 38 2.87 -7.73 -1.37
N CYS A 39 3.88 -7.33 -0.58
CA CYS A 39 4.08 -5.99 -0.06
C CYS A 39 5.51 -5.51 -0.34
N PRO A 40 5.84 -5.12 -1.59
CA PRO A 40 7.06 -4.35 -1.84
C PRO A 40 7.05 -3.07 -1.01
N VAL A 41 8.10 -2.86 -0.21
CA VAL A 41 8.27 -1.68 0.63
C VAL A 41 9.50 -0.88 0.20
N GLY A 42 9.36 0.44 0.24
CA GLY A 42 10.45 1.39 0.00
C GLY A 42 11.39 1.56 1.18
N LYS A 43 12.18 2.64 1.13
CA LYS A 43 13.05 3.03 2.22
C LYS A 43 12.23 3.51 3.40
N PHE A 44 12.73 3.23 4.61
CA PHE A 44 12.19 3.80 5.83
C PHE A 44 12.45 5.31 5.90
N ILE A 45 11.42 6.07 6.25
CA ILE A 45 11.43 7.52 6.44
C ILE A 45 11.09 7.79 7.90
N GLN A 46 11.96 8.46 8.64
CA GLN A 46 11.73 8.73 10.07
C GLN A 46 10.52 9.65 10.24
N ALA A 47 9.74 9.45 11.30
CA ALA A 47 8.51 10.23 11.51
C ALA A 47 8.77 11.76 11.55
N LYS A 48 9.94 12.19 12.03
CA LYS A 48 10.33 13.61 12.08
C LYS A 48 10.58 14.25 10.71
N GLU A 49 10.80 13.45 9.66
CA GLU A 49 11.01 13.94 8.30
C GLU A 49 9.67 14.29 7.61
N ILE A 50 8.54 13.83 8.15
CA ILE A 50 7.21 14.10 7.63
C ILE A 50 6.44 14.99 8.60
N LEU A 51 6.24 16.26 8.22
CA LEU A 51 5.51 17.23 9.04
C LEU A 51 4.03 16.86 9.20
N ASN A 52 3.38 16.44 8.12
CA ASN A 52 1.98 16.01 8.13
C ASN A 52 1.77 14.83 7.16
N PRO A 53 1.53 13.60 7.67
CA PRO A 53 1.33 12.44 6.82
C PRO A 53 0.03 12.49 5.99
N HIS A 54 -0.95 13.31 6.38
CA HIS A 54 -2.22 13.50 5.68
C HIS A 54 -2.16 14.58 4.57
N GLN A 55 -0.95 15.04 4.22
CA GLN A 55 -0.72 16.03 3.16
C GLN A 55 0.39 15.57 2.21
N LEU A 56 0.46 14.26 1.97
CA LEU A 56 1.42 13.67 1.05
C LEU A 56 0.76 13.36 -0.28
N LEU A 57 1.49 13.59 -1.37
CA LEU A 57 1.13 13.09 -2.69
C LEU A 57 1.74 11.71 -2.90
N ILE A 58 0.90 10.75 -3.27
CA ILE A 58 1.33 9.39 -3.63
C ILE A 58 0.97 9.16 -5.09
N TRP A 59 1.92 8.59 -5.84
CA TRP A 59 1.72 8.22 -7.23
C TRP A 59 2.45 6.92 -7.56
N LEU A 60 1.99 6.23 -8.60
CA LEU A 60 2.62 5.03 -9.14
C LEU A 60 2.66 5.12 -10.66
N LYS A 61 3.82 4.80 -11.24
CA LYS A 61 4.00 4.63 -12.68
C LYS A 61 4.24 3.18 -13.03
N LEU A 62 3.65 2.74 -14.13
CA LEU A 62 3.95 1.46 -14.77
C LEU A 62 4.62 1.75 -16.10
N ASN A 63 5.86 1.29 -16.29
CA ASN A 63 6.64 1.52 -17.51
C ASN A 63 6.71 3.01 -17.92
N GLY A 64 6.86 3.90 -16.94
CA GLY A 64 6.91 5.35 -17.14
C GLY A 64 5.56 6.06 -17.22
N GLU A 65 4.46 5.33 -17.39
CA GLU A 65 3.11 5.88 -17.50
C GLU A 65 2.42 5.98 -16.13
N LEU A 66 1.81 7.11 -15.81
CA LEU A 66 1.11 7.33 -14.54
C LEU A 66 -0.17 6.48 -14.48
N LYS A 67 -0.29 5.62 -13.45
CA LYS A 67 -1.47 4.76 -13.24
C LYS A 67 -2.25 5.08 -11.97
N GLN A 68 -1.60 5.62 -10.95
CA GLN A 68 -2.24 6.05 -9.72
C GLN A 68 -1.68 7.40 -9.28
N HIS A 69 -2.54 8.27 -8.77
CA HIS A 69 -2.22 9.61 -8.29
C HIS A 69 -3.27 10.01 -7.25
N SER A 70 -2.86 10.29 -6.01
CA SER A 70 -3.77 10.73 -4.96
C SER A 70 -3.04 11.52 -3.89
N LEU A 71 -3.76 12.43 -3.23
CA LEU A 71 -3.37 12.95 -1.93
C LEU A 71 -3.79 11.94 -0.84
N VAL A 72 -3.00 11.84 0.23
CA VAL A 72 -3.37 11.03 1.39
C VAL A 72 -4.59 11.68 2.08
N PRO A 73 -5.70 10.94 2.26
CA PRO A 73 -6.88 11.48 2.93
C PRO A 73 -6.64 11.68 4.44
N LYS A 74 -7.45 12.55 5.04
CA LYS A 74 -7.49 12.77 6.49
C LYS A 74 -8.08 11.57 7.23
#